data_AF-A0A969C9N6-F1
#
_entry.id   AF-A0A969C9N6-F1
#
_cell.length_a   1.000
_cell.length_b   1.000
_cell.length_c   1.000
_cell.angle_alpha   90.00
_cell.angle_beta   90.00
_cell.angle_gamma   90.00
#
_symmetry.space_group_name_H-M   'P 1'
#
loop_
_entity.id
_entity.type
_entity.pdbx_description
1 polymer ?
#
loop_
_entity_poly.entity_id
_entity_poly.type
_entity_poly.pdbx_seq_one_letter_code
_entity_poly.pdbx_strand_id
1 'polypeptide(L)'
;MLSHWGNYSKEQALTWAWELCTEIYQIPPSRLVVSADERDTETIAIWRDKIGIPEDRIIISRWNGWRSNFGGHCGVSTRIHYDCHPERGYELAASEQDIDWQSKSKEFYDREDNIGHILPEEDLRFLSFYHLVFMDSEQAKYGNTRTPLKTNYMACGMDLERLATILQGGASFYQTDLILPIIQG
;
A
#
# COMPACT_ATOMS: atom_id res chain seq x y z
N MET A 1 -8.77 -6.73 7.60
CA MET A 1 -8.77 -5.64 6.61
C MET A 1 -9.96 -4.73 6.86
N LEU A 2 -9.70 -3.45 7.12
CA LEU A 2 -10.73 -2.40 7.14
C LEU A 2 -10.91 -1.89 5.71
N SER A 3 -12.15 -1.79 5.24
CA SER A 3 -12.46 -1.46 3.85
C SER A 3 -13.65 -0.54 3.74
N HIS A 4 -13.63 0.33 2.74
CA HIS A 4 -14.77 1.10 2.28
C HIS A 4 -14.80 1.10 0.75
N TRP A 5 -16.00 1.29 0.19
CA TRP A 5 -16.30 1.20 -1.23
C TRP A 5 -17.27 2.32 -1.61
N GLY A 6 -17.13 2.91 -2.79
CA GLY A 6 -18.09 3.93 -3.23
C GLY A 6 -17.78 4.57 -4.57
N ASN A 7 -18.69 5.46 -4.97
CA ASN A 7 -18.69 6.20 -6.23
C ASN A 7 -18.17 7.63 -6.02
N TYR A 8 -16.95 7.76 -5.53
CA TYR A 8 -16.28 9.05 -5.33
C TYR A 8 -15.01 9.14 -6.17
N SER A 9 -14.56 10.36 -6.44
CA SER A 9 -13.37 10.59 -7.26
C SER A 9 -12.09 10.10 -6.57
N LYS A 10 -11.00 9.94 -7.33
CA LYS A 10 -9.68 9.66 -6.75
C LYS A 10 -9.29 10.75 -5.75
N GLU A 11 -9.54 12.01 -6.07
CA GLU A 11 -9.25 13.14 -5.18
C GLU A 11 -9.94 12.97 -3.82
N GLN A 12 -11.23 12.65 -3.80
CA GLN A 12 -11.97 12.42 -2.55
C GLN A 12 -11.39 11.22 -1.77
N ALA A 13 -11.15 10.10 -2.47
CA ALA A 13 -10.59 8.89 -1.86
C ALA A 13 -9.24 9.16 -1.18
N LEU A 14 -8.33 9.86 -1.87
CA LEU A 14 -6.98 10.15 -1.39
C LEU A 14 -6.99 11.18 -0.27
N THR A 15 -7.83 12.22 -0.39
CA THR A 15 -7.99 13.24 0.66
C THR A 15 -8.49 12.61 1.96
N TRP A 16 -9.55 11.79 1.89
CA TRP A 16 -10.08 11.12 3.09
C TRP A 16 -9.13 10.08 3.66
N ALA A 17 -8.41 9.35 2.81
CA ALA A 17 -7.40 8.41 3.29
C ALA A 17 -6.28 9.13 4.05
N TRP A 18 -5.85 10.28 3.55
CA TRP A 18 -4.85 11.11 4.21
C TRP A 18 -5.38 11.68 5.53
N GLU A 19 -6.56 12.30 5.52
CA GLU A 19 -7.21 12.85 6.73
C GLU A 19 -7.43 11.78 7.80
N LEU A 20 -7.84 10.57 7.41
CA LEU A 20 -7.99 9.44 8.33
C LEU A 20 -6.65 9.12 9.01
N CYS A 21 -5.55 9.09 8.25
CA CYS A 21 -4.22 8.81 8.80
C CYS A 21 -3.69 9.95 9.68
N THR A 22 -3.78 11.21 9.24
CA THR A 22 -3.12 12.34 9.90
C THR A 22 -3.99 13.04 10.93
N GLU A 23 -5.29 13.18 10.68
CA GLU A 23 -6.20 13.94 11.55
C GLU A 23 -6.97 13.05 12.51
N ILE A 24 -7.35 11.83 12.12
CA ILE A 24 -8.11 10.94 13.00
C ILE A 24 -7.17 10.03 13.79
N TYR A 25 -6.28 9.32 13.10
CA TYR A 25 -5.29 8.45 13.72
C TYR A 25 -4.07 9.20 14.26
N GLN A 26 -3.93 10.49 13.96
CA GLN A 26 -2.86 11.34 14.48
C GLN A 26 -1.46 10.79 14.17
N ILE A 27 -1.32 10.05 13.05
CA ILE A 27 -0.01 9.57 12.59
C ILE A 27 0.74 10.79 12.06
N PRO A 28 1.96 11.09 12.55
CA PRO A 28 2.71 12.26 12.09
C PRO A 28 2.88 12.23 10.57
N PRO A 29 2.48 13.28 9.83
CA PRO A 29 2.63 13.32 8.38
C PRO A 29 4.07 13.09 7.91
N SER A 30 5.07 13.49 8.71
CA SER A 30 6.49 13.25 8.45
C SER A 30 6.90 11.77 8.46
N ARG A 31 6.11 10.91 9.11
CA ARG A 31 6.33 9.45 9.15
C ARG A 31 5.61 8.72 8.02
N LEU A 32 4.92 9.43 7.15
CA LEU A 32 4.19 8.85 6.04
C LEU A 32 4.92 9.07 4.71
N VAL A 33 4.89 8.01 3.90
CA VAL A 33 5.37 7.98 2.51
C VAL A 33 4.27 7.34 1.68
N VAL A 34 4.09 7.79 0.43
CA VAL A 34 3.07 7.24 -0.47
C VAL A 34 3.73 6.61 -1.68
N SER A 35 3.08 5.60 -2.28
CA SER A 35 3.49 5.05 -3.57
C SER A 35 2.38 5.15 -4.61
N ALA A 36 2.71 5.37 -5.88
CA ALA A 36 1.78 5.43 -7.00
C ALA A 36 2.30 4.64 -8.22
N ASP A 37 1.38 4.19 -9.08
CA ASP A 37 1.73 3.60 -10.37
C ASP A 37 2.24 4.71 -11.30
N GLU A 38 3.33 4.46 -12.04
CA GLU A 38 3.92 5.45 -12.96
C GLU A 38 2.94 5.93 -14.04
N ARG A 39 1.94 5.10 -14.37
CA ARG A 39 0.90 5.42 -15.36
C ARG A 39 -0.23 6.26 -14.75
N ASP A 40 -0.32 6.34 -13.43
CA ASP A 40 -1.37 7.05 -12.71
C ASP A 40 -0.96 8.49 -12.37
N THR A 41 -0.80 9.30 -13.42
CA THR A 41 -0.40 10.71 -13.30
C THR A 41 -1.40 11.53 -12.49
N GLU A 42 -2.68 11.14 -12.48
CA GLU A 42 -3.72 11.79 -11.68
C GLU A 42 -3.45 11.60 -10.18
N THR A 43 -3.21 10.37 -9.72
CA THR A 43 -2.89 10.11 -8.30
C THR A 43 -1.58 10.77 -7.88
N ILE A 44 -0.55 10.75 -8.74
CA ILE A 44 0.71 11.43 -8.46
C ILE A 44 0.49 12.94 -8.27
N ALA A 45 -0.27 13.58 -9.16
CA ALA A 45 -0.59 15.00 -9.07
C ALA A 45 -1.41 15.33 -7.81
N ILE A 46 -2.38 14.49 -7.43
CA ILE A 46 -3.15 14.70 -6.20
C ILE A 46 -2.24 14.64 -4.97
N TRP A 47 -1.35 13.65 -4.88
CA TRP A 47 -0.41 13.56 -3.75
C TRP A 47 0.52 14.78 -3.66
N ARG A 48 1.12 15.17 -4.79
CA ARG A 48 2.08 16.28 -4.86
C ARG A 48 1.43 17.64 -4.69
N ASP A 49 0.40 17.93 -5.49
CA ASP A 49 -0.10 19.30 -5.68
C ASP A 49 -1.27 19.62 -4.74
N LYS A 50 -2.16 18.65 -4.50
CA LYS A 50 -3.37 18.85 -3.69
C LYS A 50 -3.12 18.58 -2.22
N ILE A 51 -2.51 17.43 -1.91
CA ILE A 51 -2.23 17.01 -0.53
C ILE A 51 -0.91 17.64 -0.04
N GLY A 52 0.02 17.92 -0.94
CA GLY A 52 1.27 18.63 -0.62
C GLY A 52 2.36 17.72 -0.08
N ILE A 53 2.38 16.43 -0.47
CA ILE A 53 3.46 15.52 -0.09
C ILE A 53 4.72 15.88 -0.88
N PRO A 54 5.87 16.09 -0.22
CA PRO A 54 7.17 16.28 -0.87
C PRO A 54 7.49 15.14 -1.85
N GLU A 55 8.08 15.47 -3.00
CA GLU A 55 8.35 14.49 -4.07
C GLU A 55 9.25 13.33 -3.63
N ASP A 56 10.19 13.58 -2.71
CA ASP A 56 11.07 12.57 -2.11
C ASP A 56 10.33 11.55 -1.23
N ARG A 57 9.04 11.78 -0.95
CA ARG A 57 8.13 10.86 -0.23
C ARG A 57 7.00 10.35 -1.11
N ILE A 58 7.09 10.54 -2.43
CA ILE A 58 6.19 9.96 -3.43
C ILE A 58 6.99 8.94 -4.26
N ILE A 59 6.84 7.67 -3.90
CA ILE A 59 7.43 6.56 -4.62
C ILE A 59 6.65 6.33 -5.92
N ILE A 60 7.34 6.33 -7.06
CA ILE A 60 6.74 6.02 -8.36
C ILE A 60 7.27 4.67 -8.84
N SER A 61 6.38 3.74 -9.17
CA SER A 61 6.78 2.41 -9.66
C SER A 61 5.77 1.84 -10.66
N ARG A 62 6.27 1.28 -11.76
CA ARG A 62 5.48 0.49 -12.73
C ARG A 62 4.80 -0.74 -12.14
N TRP A 63 5.22 -1.18 -10.95
CA TRP A 63 4.69 -2.37 -10.28
C TRP A 63 3.58 -2.05 -9.28
N ASN A 64 3.21 -0.78 -9.11
CA ASN A 64 2.23 -0.32 -8.13
C ASN A 64 0.77 -0.46 -8.62
N GLY A 65 0.45 -1.60 -9.25
CA GLY A 65 -0.91 -1.99 -9.62
C GLY A 65 -1.42 -3.14 -8.76
N TRP A 66 -2.73 -3.36 -8.78
CA TRP A 66 -3.35 -4.52 -8.13
C TRP A 66 -4.11 -5.37 -9.14
N ARG A 67 -4.05 -6.69 -8.95
CA ARG A 67 -4.81 -7.69 -9.68
C ARG A 67 -5.07 -8.90 -8.79
N SER A 68 -6.18 -9.59 -9.05
CA SER A 68 -6.43 -10.93 -8.51
C SER A 68 -5.55 -11.97 -9.22
N ASN A 69 -5.07 -12.96 -8.47
CA ASN A 69 -4.32 -14.10 -9.01
C ASN A 69 -5.20 -15.05 -9.85
N PHE A 70 -6.52 -14.99 -9.70
CA PHE A 70 -7.46 -15.89 -10.36
C PHE A 70 -8.14 -15.26 -11.59
N GLY A 71 -7.68 -14.09 -12.02
CA GLY A 71 -8.44 -13.19 -12.89
C GLY A 71 -9.50 -12.39 -12.11
N GLY A 72 -10.10 -11.42 -12.79
CA GLY A 72 -11.08 -10.49 -12.23
C GLY A 72 -10.63 -9.04 -12.27
N HIS A 73 -11.30 -8.19 -11.50
CA HIS A 73 -11.05 -6.75 -11.50
C HIS A 73 -9.60 -6.40 -11.15
N CYS A 74 -9.07 -5.39 -11.82
CA CYS A 74 -7.71 -4.91 -11.65
C CYS A 74 -7.62 -3.43 -12.01
N GLY A 75 -6.51 -2.81 -11.62
CA GLY A 75 -6.27 -1.40 -11.91
C GLY A 75 -4.96 -0.90 -11.33
N VAL A 76 -4.73 0.40 -11.53
CA VAL A 76 -3.66 1.14 -10.85
C VAL A 76 -3.98 1.30 -9.36
N SER A 77 -2.96 1.48 -8.55
CA SER A 77 -3.14 1.59 -7.12
C SER A 77 -2.17 2.57 -6.47
N THR A 78 -2.46 2.93 -5.24
CA THR A 78 -1.58 3.71 -4.37
C THR A 78 -1.62 3.18 -2.96
N ARG A 79 -0.49 3.29 -2.25
CA ARG A 79 -0.37 2.83 -0.87
C ARG A 79 0.16 3.93 0.01
N ILE A 80 -0.26 3.93 1.27
CA ILE A 80 0.33 4.73 2.34
C ILE A 80 1.19 3.79 3.20
N HIS A 81 2.43 4.22 3.41
CA HIS A 81 3.46 3.50 4.15
C HIS A 81 3.85 4.32 5.37
N TYR A 82 4.12 3.61 6.47
CA TYR A 82 4.73 4.18 7.65
C TYR A 82 6.25 3.97 7.59
N ASP A 83 7.02 5.05 7.72
CA ASP A 83 8.48 4.99 7.80
C ASP A 83 8.90 4.67 9.24
N CYS A 84 9.28 3.42 9.46
CA CYS A 84 9.82 2.92 10.73
C CYS A 84 11.18 3.56 11.06
N HIS A 85 11.96 3.97 10.04
CA HIS A 85 13.36 4.43 10.14
C HIS A 85 13.65 5.76 9.40
N PRO A 86 12.98 6.88 9.76
CA PRO A 86 13.12 8.19 9.12
C PRO A 86 14.52 8.79 9.30
N GLU A 87 15.26 8.35 10.32
CA GLU A 87 16.67 8.71 10.53
C GLU A 87 17.58 8.29 9.37
N ARG A 88 17.16 7.32 8.54
CA ARG A 88 17.90 6.87 7.36
C ARG A 88 17.73 7.79 6.14
N GLY A 89 16.90 8.85 6.22
CA GLY A 89 16.70 9.85 5.15
C GLY A 89 15.93 9.33 3.92
N TYR A 90 15.39 10.20 3.07
CA TYR A 90 14.47 9.80 1.98
C TYR A 90 15.15 9.51 0.62
N GLU A 91 16.49 9.57 0.55
CA GLU A 91 17.25 9.27 -0.68
C GLU A 91 16.99 7.84 -1.20
N LEU A 92 16.63 6.90 -0.31
CA LEU A 92 16.31 5.50 -0.63
C LEU A 92 14.90 5.28 -1.20
N ALA A 93 13.95 6.19 -0.99
CA ALA A 93 12.61 6.06 -1.57
C ALA A 93 12.61 6.19 -3.11
N ALA A 94 13.71 6.71 -3.68
CA ALA A 94 13.94 6.85 -5.12
C ALA A 94 14.61 5.63 -5.77
N SER A 95 14.96 4.59 -5.01
CA SER A 95 15.59 3.38 -5.53
C SER A 95 14.55 2.27 -5.68
N GLU A 96 14.36 1.74 -6.89
CA GLU A 96 13.52 0.55 -7.15
C GLU A 96 13.94 -0.67 -6.32
N GLN A 97 15.14 -0.66 -5.71
CA GLN A 97 15.73 -1.76 -4.96
C GLN A 97 15.18 -1.90 -3.53
N ASP A 98 14.65 -0.83 -2.94
CA ASP A 98 14.15 -0.84 -1.55
C ASP A 98 12.63 -1.08 -1.44
N ILE A 99 11.94 -1.06 -2.58
CA ILE A 99 10.47 -1.11 -2.70
C ILE A 99 10.07 -2.32 -3.53
N ASP A 100 10.90 -3.35 -3.46
CA ASP A 100 10.81 -4.45 -4.37
C ASP A 100 9.99 -5.61 -3.80
N TRP A 101 8.69 -5.53 -4.03
CA TRP A 101 7.77 -6.65 -3.81
C TRP A 101 7.86 -7.74 -4.89
N GLN A 102 8.57 -7.55 -6.02
CA GLN A 102 8.51 -8.48 -7.17
C GLN A 102 9.83 -8.99 -7.78
N SER A 103 10.99 -8.37 -7.54
CA SER A 103 12.28 -8.79 -8.13
C SER A 103 13.10 -9.69 -7.19
N LYS A 104 13.05 -9.49 -5.86
CA LYS A 104 13.39 -10.51 -4.84
C LYS A 104 12.39 -11.68 -4.86
N SER A 105 11.23 -11.47 -5.47
CA SER A 105 10.16 -12.45 -5.61
C SER A 105 10.33 -13.34 -6.84
N LYS A 106 11.19 -13.01 -7.81
CA LYS A 106 11.32 -13.83 -9.03
C LYS A 106 11.95 -15.21 -8.76
N GLU A 107 12.89 -15.31 -7.81
CA GLU A 107 13.39 -16.61 -7.34
C GLU A 107 12.47 -17.27 -6.29
N PHE A 108 11.59 -16.49 -5.65
CA PHE A 108 10.79 -16.94 -4.50
C PHE A 108 9.36 -17.39 -4.87
N TYR A 109 8.79 -16.89 -5.98
CA TYR A 109 7.43 -17.23 -6.46
C TYR A 109 7.36 -18.48 -7.36
N ASP A 110 8.48 -18.97 -7.88
CA ASP A 110 8.52 -20.20 -8.70
C ASP A 110 8.45 -21.50 -7.86
N ARG A 111 8.26 -21.41 -6.54
CA ARG A 111 7.98 -22.57 -5.68
C ARG A 111 6.48 -22.66 -5.42
N GLU A 112 5.86 -23.73 -5.92
CA GLU A 112 4.41 -24.01 -5.92
C GLU A 112 3.76 -24.10 -4.52
N ASP A 113 4.52 -23.85 -3.45
CA ASP A 113 4.15 -24.22 -2.07
C ASP A 113 3.85 -23.01 -1.16
N ASN A 114 4.08 -21.77 -1.61
CA ASN A 114 4.08 -20.61 -0.72
C ASN A 114 2.71 -19.89 -0.65
N ILE A 115 1.84 -20.42 0.21
CA ILE A 115 0.72 -19.71 0.82
C ILE A 115 1.30 -18.57 1.66
N GLY A 116 0.86 -17.34 1.38
CA GLY A 116 1.56 -16.10 1.73
C GLY A 116 2.04 -15.98 3.17
N HIS A 117 3.33 -15.72 3.35
CA HIS A 117 3.90 -15.29 4.63
C HIS A 117 5.18 -14.43 4.43
N ILE A 118 5.16 -13.30 5.16
CA ILE A 118 6.27 -12.68 5.93
C ILE A 118 7.53 -12.28 5.14
N LEU A 119 7.66 -10.96 4.93
CA LEU A 119 8.93 -10.31 4.57
C LEU A 119 9.97 -10.52 5.71
N PRO A 120 11.28 -10.54 5.41
CA PRO A 120 12.31 -10.68 6.44
C PRO A 120 12.16 -9.61 7.52
N GLU A 121 12.13 -10.03 8.79
CA GLU A 121 11.87 -9.17 9.96
C GLU A 121 12.85 -8.00 10.15
N GLU A 122 13.97 -7.95 9.42
CA GLU A 122 15.10 -7.08 9.74
C GLU A 122 15.18 -5.76 8.92
N ASP A 123 14.37 -5.55 7.88
CA ASP A 123 14.48 -4.35 7.02
C ASP A 123 13.14 -3.78 6.52
N LEU A 124 12.10 -3.83 7.36
CA LEU A 124 10.80 -3.20 7.06
C LEU A 124 10.81 -1.70 7.39
N ARG A 125 11.60 -0.93 6.63
CA ARG A 125 11.58 0.52 6.77
C ARG A 125 10.21 1.11 6.41
N PHE A 126 9.67 0.76 5.24
CA PHE A 126 8.38 1.27 4.78
C PHE A 126 7.30 0.21 4.96
N LEU A 127 6.55 0.33 6.06
CA LEU A 127 5.44 -0.57 6.35
C LEU A 127 4.17 -0.07 5.65
N SER A 128 3.83 -0.68 4.51
CA SER A 128 2.53 -0.46 3.86
C SER A 128 1.40 -0.90 4.78
N PHE A 129 0.47 0.00 5.13
CA PHE A 129 -0.67 -0.36 5.98
C PHE A 129 -2.02 0.05 5.39
N TYR A 130 -2.05 0.91 4.36
CA TYR A 130 -3.29 1.28 3.67
C TYR A 130 -3.11 1.24 2.15
N HIS A 131 -3.93 0.46 1.45
CA HIS A 131 -3.92 0.28 0.00
C HIS A 131 -5.24 0.79 -0.60
N LEU A 132 -5.16 1.66 -1.60
CA LEU A 132 -6.27 2.11 -2.42
C LEU A 132 -6.07 1.64 -3.86
N VAL A 133 -7.08 0.98 -4.44
CA VAL A 133 -7.05 0.43 -5.80
C VAL A 133 -8.16 1.06 -6.61
N PHE A 134 -7.81 1.60 -7.77
CA PHE A 134 -8.75 2.21 -8.72
C PHE A 134 -9.02 1.22 -9.85
N MET A 135 -10.13 0.48 -9.74
CA MET A 135 -10.48 -0.56 -10.70
C MET A 135 -11.01 0.06 -11.98
N ASP A 136 -10.36 -0.25 -13.09
CA ASP A 136 -10.73 0.21 -14.44
C ASP A 136 -10.88 -0.92 -15.46
N SER A 137 -10.37 -2.12 -15.13
CA SER A 137 -10.27 -3.23 -16.05
C SER A 137 -10.62 -4.56 -15.40
N GLU A 138 -11.09 -5.51 -16.19
CA GLU A 138 -11.19 -6.92 -15.85
C GLU A 138 -10.05 -7.69 -16.52
N GLN A 139 -9.25 -8.41 -15.74
CA GLN A 139 -8.18 -9.26 -16.22
C GLN A 139 -8.69 -10.69 -16.43
N ALA A 140 -8.41 -11.25 -17.60
CA ALA A 140 -8.71 -12.65 -17.88
C ALA A 140 -7.94 -13.59 -16.94
N LYS A 141 -8.53 -14.75 -16.63
CA LYS A 141 -7.90 -15.79 -15.80
C LYS A 141 -6.59 -16.33 -16.42
N TYR A 142 -6.53 -16.40 -17.75
CA TYR A 142 -5.36 -16.87 -18.48
C TYR A 142 -4.90 -15.82 -19.48
N GLY A 143 -3.58 -15.69 -19.64
CA GLY A 143 -2.96 -14.67 -20.47
C GLY A 143 -2.98 -13.26 -19.83
N ASN A 144 -2.62 -12.26 -20.64
CA ASN A 144 -2.46 -10.87 -20.18
C ASN A 144 -3.56 -9.93 -20.69
N THR A 145 -4.68 -10.49 -21.16
CA THR A 145 -5.79 -9.69 -21.69
C THR A 145 -6.53 -8.94 -20.59
N ARG A 146 -6.76 -7.65 -20.82
CA ARG A 146 -7.56 -6.77 -19.96
C ARG A 146 -8.67 -6.12 -20.78
N THR A 147 -9.88 -6.11 -20.24
CA THR A 147 -11.04 -5.45 -20.84
C THR A 147 -11.56 -4.35 -19.93
N PRO A 148 -11.88 -3.14 -20.43
CA PRO A 148 -12.40 -2.06 -19.59
C PRO A 148 -13.68 -2.44 -18.85
N LEU A 149 -13.84 -1.95 -17.63
CA LEU A 149 -15.09 -2.08 -16.86
C LEU A 149 -16.16 -1.14 -17.39
N LYS A 150 -17.43 -1.53 -17.22
CA LYS A 150 -18.58 -0.65 -17.54
C LYS A 150 -18.64 0.57 -16.62
N THR A 151 -18.20 0.39 -15.38
CA THR A 151 -18.16 1.42 -14.35
C THR A 151 -16.88 1.25 -13.56
N ASN A 152 -16.11 2.32 -13.42
CA ASN A 152 -14.93 2.35 -12.57
C ASN A 152 -15.36 2.49 -11.12
N TYR A 153 -14.64 1.85 -10.21
CA TYR A 153 -14.88 1.98 -8.78
C TYR A 153 -13.58 1.82 -8.01
N MET A 154 -13.59 2.23 -6.75
CA MET A 154 -12.44 2.16 -5.87
C MET A 154 -12.65 1.07 -4.81
N ALA A 155 -11.58 0.34 -4.53
CA ALA A 155 -11.50 -0.62 -3.43
C ALA A 155 -10.35 -0.21 -2.50
N CYS A 156 -10.60 -0.15 -1.20
CA CYS A 156 -9.51 0.07 -0.25
C CYS A 156 -9.39 -1.06 0.79
N GLY A 157 -8.17 -1.23 1.28
CA GLY A 157 -7.85 -2.19 2.31
C GLY A 157 -6.78 -1.64 3.23
N MET A 158 -7.12 -1.49 4.50
CA MET A 158 -6.18 -1.16 5.56
C MET A 158 -5.95 -2.38 6.45
N ASP A 159 -4.69 -2.70 6.70
CA ASP A 159 -4.28 -3.84 7.53
C ASP A 159 -4.40 -3.44 9.00
N LEU A 160 -5.36 -4.04 9.71
CA LEU A 160 -5.72 -3.66 11.08
C LEU A 160 -4.55 -3.88 12.04
N GLU A 161 -3.85 -5.00 11.89
CA GLU A 161 -2.74 -5.42 12.74
C GLU A 161 -1.54 -4.48 12.53
N ARG A 162 -1.28 -4.07 11.29
CA ARG A 162 -0.22 -3.09 10.99
C ARG A 162 -0.56 -1.72 11.53
N LEU A 163 -1.81 -1.27 11.37
CA LEU A 163 -2.28 -0.03 11.97
C LEU A 163 -2.15 -0.08 13.49
N ALA A 164 -2.59 -1.16 14.13
CA ALA A 164 -2.48 -1.34 15.58
C ALA A 164 -1.02 -1.26 16.04
N THR A 165 -0.09 -1.91 15.34
CA THR A 165 1.35 -1.79 15.61
C THR A 165 1.83 -0.34 15.53
N ILE A 166 1.44 0.40 14.49
CA ILE A 166 1.81 1.82 14.31
C ILE A 166 1.28 2.66 15.48
N LEU A 167 0.01 2.51 15.84
CA LEU A 167 -0.65 3.30 16.88
C LEU A 167 -0.16 2.96 18.29
N GLN A 168 0.23 1.71 18.53
CA GLN A 168 0.73 1.26 19.83
C GLN A 168 2.25 1.44 19.98
N GLY A 169 2.97 1.79 18.90
CA GLY A 169 4.42 1.91 18.90
C GLY A 169 5.16 0.59 19.08
N GLY A 170 4.51 -0.53 18.74
CA GLY A 170 5.11 -1.87 18.83
C GLY A 170 6.17 -2.10 17.76
N ALA A 171 7.17 -2.94 18.04
CA ALA A 171 8.17 -3.34 17.05
C ALA A 171 7.64 -4.44 16.10
N SER A 172 6.53 -5.10 16.45
CA SER A 172 5.95 -6.20 15.69
C SER A 172 4.44 -6.31 15.88
N PHE A 173 3.76 -6.93 14.91
CA PHE A 173 2.31 -7.24 14.96
C PHE A 173 1.96 -8.18 16.12
N TYR A 174 2.91 -9.01 16.56
CA TYR A 174 2.75 -9.93 17.68
C TYR A 174 2.75 -9.25 19.06
N GLN A 175 3.17 -7.98 19.11
CA GLN A 175 3.21 -7.19 20.34
C GLN A 175 1.97 -6.32 20.52
N THR A 176 1.00 -6.42 19.61
CA THR A 176 -0.26 -5.71 19.75
C THR A 176 -1.06 -6.25 20.93
N ASP A 177 -1.87 -5.41 21.55
CA ASP A 177 -2.81 -5.77 22.62
C ASP A 177 -3.77 -6.93 22.26
N LEU A 178 -4.08 -7.10 20.97
CA LEU A 178 -4.90 -8.21 20.46
C LEU A 178 -4.16 -9.56 20.44
N ILE A 179 -2.86 -9.56 20.15
CA ILE A 179 -2.09 -10.78 19.86
C ILE A 179 -1.20 -11.19 21.03
N LEU A 180 -0.60 -10.23 21.73
CA LEU A 180 0.33 -10.49 22.81
C LEU A 180 -0.27 -11.37 23.92
N PRO A 181 -1.52 -11.17 24.37
CA PRO A 181 -2.14 -12.05 25.37
C PRO A 181 -2.27 -13.51 24.88
N ILE A 182 -2.57 -13.71 23.60
CA ILE A 182 -2.71 -15.05 23.01
C ILE A 182 -1.37 -15.80 23.03
N ILE A 183 -0.27 -15.07 22.81
CA ILE A 183 1.08 -15.65 22.84
C ILE A 183 1.52 -15.97 24.27
N GLN A 184 1.15 -15.13 25.24
CA GLN A 184 1.59 -15.26 26.62
C GLN A 184 0.80 -16.30 27.44
N GLY A 185 -0.39 -16.70 26.98
CA GLY A 185 -1.23 -17.71 27.63
C GLY A 185 -2.05 -17.13 28.77
#